data_AF-A0A7J2YMI0-F1
#
_entry.id   AF-A0A7J2YMI0-F1
#
_cell.length_a   1.000
_cell.length_b   1.000
_cell.length_c   1.000
_cell.angle_alpha   90.00
_cell.angle_beta   90.00
_cell.angle_gamma   90.00
#
_symmetry.space_group_name_H-M   'P 1'
#
loop_
_entity.id
_entity.type
_entity.pdbx_description
1 polymer ?
#
loop_
_entity_poly.entity_id
_entity_poly.type
_entity_poly.pdbx_seq_one_letter_code
_entity_poly.pdbx_strand_id
1 'polypeptide(L)'
;MQKTKVIIMGAAGRDFHNFNVYFRNNDAYEVVAFTATQIPGIESRHYPPELAGPNYPKGIPIYPEEKLPKLVRENDIDQVVFAYSDVSHEYVMHKASIALASGADFRLMGPKTTMLKAKVPIVSIGAVRTGSGKSQTSRQVAKFLKNKGLRVVVIR
;
A
#
# COMPACT_ATOMS: atom_id res chain seq x y z
N MET A 1 6.25 -24.49 -8.43
CA MET A 1 5.65 -23.47 -9.32
C MET A 1 6.48 -22.22 -9.24
N GLN A 2 6.66 -21.51 -10.36
CA GLN A 2 7.32 -20.20 -10.37
C GLN A 2 6.41 -19.17 -9.68
N LYS A 3 6.97 -18.34 -8.80
CA LYS A 3 6.23 -17.26 -8.14
C LYS A 3 5.98 -16.14 -9.13
N THR A 4 4.81 -15.50 -9.07
CA THR A 4 4.53 -14.28 -9.82
C THR A 4 5.33 -13.12 -9.22
N LYS A 5 6.24 -12.53 -9.99
CA LYS A 5 7.06 -11.39 -9.60
C LYS A 5 6.27 -10.10 -9.71
N VAL A 6 6.32 -9.30 -8.66
CA VAL A 6 5.48 -8.12 -8.51
C VAL A 6 6.32 -6.90 -8.13
N ILE A 7 6.01 -5.77 -8.74
CA ILE A 7 6.37 -4.44 -8.23
C ILE A 7 5.12 -3.77 -7.67
N ILE A 8 5.21 -3.18 -6.48
CA ILE A 8 4.11 -2.40 -5.88
C ILE A 8 4.45 -0.92 -5.96
N MET A 9 3.64 -0.14 -6.68
CA MET A 9 3.80 1.31 -6.79
C MET A 9 2.98 2.03 -5.71
N GLY A 10 3.56 2.95 -4.94
CA GLY A 10 2.81 3.75 -3.96
C GLY A 10 3.63 4.75 -3.15
N ALA A 11 2.95 5.43 -2.22
CA ALA A 11 3.52 6.48 -1.38
C ALA A 11 3.33 6.18 0.12
N ALA A 12 4.02 5.16 0.63
CA ALA A 12 4.23 4.93 2.06
C ALA A 12 2.96 4.76 2.91
N GLY A 13 1.93 4.12 2.36
CA GLY A 13 0.67 3.83 3.04
C GLY A 13 0.01 2.57 2.48
N ARG A 14 -0.79 2.73 1.43
CA ARG A 14 -1.58 1.62 0.84
C ARG A 14 -0.70 0.55 0.19
N ASP A 15 0.46 0.91 -0.35
CA ASP A 15 1.48 -0.03 -0.84
C ASP A 15 1.91 -1.03 0.24
N PHE A 16 2.38 -0.54 1.40
CA PHE A 16 2.78 -1.39 2.52
C PHE A 16 1.60 -2.14 3.12
N HIS A 17 0.41 -1.51 3.16
CA HIS A 17 -0.81 -2.20 3.57
C HIS A 17 -1.14 -3.38 2.66
N ASN A 18 -1.18 -3.18 1.34
CA ASN A 18 -1.43 -4.21 0.34
C ASN A 18 -0.41 -5.34 0.46
N PHE A 19 0.88 -5.01 0.62
CA PHE A 19 1.93 -5.98 0.90
C PHE A 19 1.59 -6.83 2.12
N ASN A 20 1.34 -6.19 3.27
CA ASN A 20 1.13 -6.88 4.53
C ASN A 20 -0.11 -7.79 4.54
N VAL A 21 -1.21 -7.35 3.93
CA VAL A 21 -2.48 -8.08 3.99
C VAL A 21 -2.62 -9.16 2.93
N TYR A 22 -1.90 -9.06 1.81
CA TYR A 22 -2.09 -9.96 0.67
C TYR A 22 -0.82 -10.66 0.18
N PHE A 23 0.33 -10.00 0.17
CA PHE A 23 1.54 -10.54 -0.45
C PHE A 23 2.52 -11.17 0.55
N ARG A 24 2.64 -10.63 1.77
CA ARG A 24 3.67 -10.98 2.75
C ARG A 24 3.81 -12.49 3.00
N ASN A 25 2.69 -13.18 3.20
CA ASN A 25 2.62 -14.60 3.52
C ASN A 25 2.00 -15.43 2.39
N ASN A 26 2.12 -14.96 1.15
CA ASN A 26 1.51 -15.61 -0.01
C ASN A 26 2.58 -16.12 -0.97
N ASP A 27 2.86 -17.42 -0.90
CA ASP A 27 3.93 -18.07 -1.65
C ASP A 27 3.68 -18.12 -3.17
N ALA A 28 2.50 -17.73 -3.64
CA ALA A 28 2.24 -17.55 -5.07
C ALA A 28 2.95 -16.31 -5.64
N TYR A 29 3.40 -15.37 -4.79
CA TYR A 29 3.97 -14.10 -5.22
C TYR A 29 5.35 -13.84 -4.63
N GLU A 30 6.14 -13.05 -5.35
CA GLU A 30 7.39 -12.46 -4.91
C GLU A 30 7.34 -10.95 -5.19
N VAL A 31 7.41 -10.14 -4.14
CA VAL A 31 7.46 -8.67 -4.29
C VAL A 31 8.91 -8.26 -4.41
N VAL A 32 9.32 -7.97 -5.64
CA VAL A 32 10.72 -7.67 -6.00
C VAL A 32 11.13 -6.28 -5.52
N ALA A 33 10.23 -5.31 -5.64
CA ALA A 33 10.47 -3.94 -5.22
C ALA A 33 9.19 -3.16 -4.93
N PHE A 34 9.34 -2.10 -4.15
CA PHE A 34 8.41 -0.97 -4.17
C PHE A 34 8.94 0.13 -5.09
N THR A 35 8.04 0.92 -5.66
CA THR A 35 8.40 2.19 -6.29
C THR A 35 7.59 3.33 -5.67
N ALA A 36 8.24 4.47 -5.46
CA ALA A 36 7.60 5.65 -4.89
C ALA A 36 7.92 6.91 -5.70
N THR A 37 6.99 7.88 -5.70
CA THR A 37 7.31 9.24 -6.12
C THR A 37 8.22 9.88 -5.08
N GLN A 38 8.95 10.94 -5.44
CA GLN A 38 9.93 11.56 -4.55
C GLN A 38 9.30 12.01 -3.22
N ILE A 39 9.41 11.16 -2.20
CA ILE A 39 9.34 11.52 -0.80
C ILE A 39 10.80 11.72 -0.39
N PRO A 40 11.20 12.93 0.04
CA PRO A 40 12.58 13.21 0.44
C PRO A 40 13.11 12.12 1.38
N GLY A 41 14.14 11.39 0.93
CA GLY A 41 14.82 10.36 1.71
C GLY A 41 14.19 8.97 1.77
N ILE A 42 13.17 8.65 0.94
CA ILE A 42 12.59 7.28 0.87
C ILE A 42 13.26 6.39 -0.18
N GLU A 43 13.79 6.99 -1.25
CA GLU A 43 14.26 6.31 -2.47
C GLU A 43 15.57 5.53 -2.33
N SER A 44 16.19 5.60 -1.15
CA SER A 44 17.34 4.80 -0.73
C SER A 44 17.03 3.90 0.48
N ARG A 45 15.74 3.78 0.86
CA ARG A 45 15.29 2.92 1.96
C ARG A 45 14.83 1.57 1.46
N HIS A 46 14.87 0.61 2.36
CA HIS A 46 14.21 -0.69 2.20
C HIS A 46 12.95 -0.70 3.05
N TYR A 47 11.92 -1.41 2.59
CA TYR A 47 10.89 -1.90 3.48
C TYR A 47 11.56 -2.88 4.46
N PRO A 48 11.49 -2.64 5.78
CA PRO A 48 12.38 -3.28 6.74
C PRO A 48 12.14 -4.79 6.87
N PRO A 49 13.21 -5.61 7.00
CA PRO A 49 13.09 -7.07 7.17
C PRO A 49 12.15 -7.48 8.32
N GLU A 50 12.16 -6.73 9.42
CA GLU A 50 11.35 -6.98 10.62
C GLU A 50 9.84 -6.93 10.32
N LEU A 51 9.45 -6.13 9.32
CA LEU A 51 8.07 -6.04 8.84
C LEU A 51 7.80 -6.91 7.61
N ALA A 52 8.82 -7.18 6.79
CA ALA A 52 8.71 -7.94 5.56
C ALA A 52 8.51 -9.45 5.82
N GLY A 53 9.00 -9.97 6.94
CA GLY A 53 8.86 -11.38 7.32
C GLY A 53 9.93 -12.28 6.68
N PRO A 54 9.85 -13.61 6.92
CA PRO A 54 10.96 -14.55 6.66
C PRO A 54 11.33 -14.68 5.18
N ASN A 55 10.40 -14.41 4.27
CA ASN A 55 10.64 -14.43 2.83
C ASN A 55 11.53 -13.28 2.34
N TYR A 56 11.75 -12.25 3.16
CA TYR A 56 12.48 -11.04 2.79
C TYR A 56 13.52 -10.68 3.88
N PRO A 57 14.56 -11.51 4.09
CA PRO A 57 15.52 -11.31 5.18
C PRO A 57 16.36 -10.03 5.04
N LYS A 58 16.42 -9.46 3.82
CA LYS A 58 17.10 -8.18 3.53
C LYS A 58 16.11 -7.02 3.39
N GLY A 59 14.83 -7.25 3.66
CA GLY A 59 13.77 -6.31 3.34
C GLY A 59 13.47 -6.29 1.84
N ILE A 60 12.69 -5.30 1.42
CA ILE A 60 12.31 -5.10 0.00
C ILE A 60 12.80 -3.73 -0.44
N PRO A 61 13.57 -3.61 -1.54
CA PRO A 61 14.09 -2.33 -1.98
C PRO A 61 12.97 -1.38 -2.42
N ILE A 62 13.18 -0.08 -2.20
CA ILE A 62 12.29 0.99 -2.67
C ILE A 62 13.07 1.82 -3.68
N TYR A 63 12.52 1.99 -4.88
CA TYR A 63 13.15 2.76 -5.95
C TYR A 63 12.31 4.00 -6.32
N PRO A 64 12.93 5.02 -6.96
CA PRO A 64 12.18 6.07 -7.64
C PRO A 64 11.24 5.49 -8.69
N GLU A 65 10.04 6.06 -8.79
CA GLU A 65 9.01 5.66 -9.73
C GLU A 65 9.49 5.67 -11.19
N GLU A 66 10.39 6.58 -11.55
CA GLU A 66 10.95 6.70 -12.90
C GLU A 66 11.76 5.47 -13.31
N LYS A 67 12.22 4.67 -12.34
CA LYS A 67 12.92 3.40 -12.60
C LYS A 67 12.00 2.25 -12.98
N LEU A 68 10.68 2.39 -12.83
CA LEU A 68 9.71 1.32 -13.10
C LEU A 68 9.95 0.61 -14.45
N PRO A 69 10.09 1.29 -15.61
CA PRO A 69 10.25 0.61 -16.89
C PRO A 69 11.52 -0.25 -16.94
N LYS A 70 12.60 0.25 -16.34
CA LYS A 70 13.89 -0.44 -16.27
C LYS A 70 13.78 -1.67 -15.37
N LEU A 71 13.19 -1.50 -14.17
CA LEU A 71 13.02 -2.58 -13.20
C LEU A 71 12.15 -3.72 -13.75
N VAL A 72 11.08 -3.38 -14.47
CA VAL A 72 10.20 -4.38 -15.10
C VAL A 72 10.98 -5.26 -16.08
N ARG A 73 11.77 -4.65 -16.97
CA ARG A 73 12.55 -5.40 -17.97
C ARG A 73 13.70 -6.20 -17.37
N GLU A 74 14.45 -5.62 -16.44
CA GLU A 74 15.64 -6.26 -15.88
C GLU A 74 15.31 -7.43 -14.95
N ASN A 75 14.18 -7.35 -14.25
CA ASN A 75 13.79 -8.37 -13.26
C ASN A 75 12.73 -9.35 -13.79
N ASP A 76 12.29 -9.17 -15.03
CA ASP A 76 11.24 -9.99 -15.66
C ASP A 76 9.97 -10.00 -14.80
N ILE A 77 9.41 -8.80 -14.57
CA ILE A 77 8.26 -8.59 -13.67
C ILE A 77 6.96 -8.98 -14.36
N ASP A 78 6.17 -9.83 -13.72
CA ASP A 78 4.87 -10.27 -14.25
C ASP A 78 3.76 -9.22 -14.03
N GLN A 79 3.71 -8.60 -12.85
CA GLN A 79 2.64 -7.65 -12.50
C GLN A 79 3.17 -6.39 -11.81
N VAL A 80 2.61 -5.25 -12.21
CA VAL A 80 2.72 -3.97 -11.51
C VAL A 80 1.42 -3.69 -10.76
N VAL A 81 1.50 -3.62 -9.44
CA VAL A 81 0.37 -3.33 -8.56
C VAL A 81 0.36 -1.86 -8.23
N PHE A 82 -0.68 -1.16 -8.66
CA PHE A 82 -0.81 0.27 -8.39
C PHE A 82 -1.55 0.51 -7.08
N ALA A 83 -0.88 1.17 -6.13
CA ALA A 83 -1.36 1.39 -4.78
C ALA A 83 -1.35 2.87 -4.34
N TYR A 84 -1.09 3.82 -5.24
CA TYR A 84 -1.35 5.23 -4.92
C TYR A 84 -2.84 5.49 -4.66
N SER A 85 -3.10 6.57 -3.94
CA SER A 85 -4.42 7.14 -3.69
C SER A 85 -4.39 8.63 -3.98
N ASP A 86 -5.56 9.24 -4.20
CA ASP A 86 -5.69 10.69 -4.39
C ASP A 86 -4.88 11.22 -5.60
N VAL A 87 -4.94 10.48 -6.70
CA VAL A 87 -4.30 10.83 -7.98
C VAL A 87 -5.35 10.89 -9.08
N SER A 88 -5.07 11.64 -10.15
CA SER A 88 -5.97 11.73 -11.29
C SER A 88 -6.10 10.39 -12.01
N HIS A 89 -7.26 10.15 -12.61
CA HIS A 89 -7.45 9.00 -13.52
C HIS A 89 -6.37 8.95 -14.59
N GLU A 90 -6.02 10.11 -15.17
CA GLU A 90 -4.99 10.22 -16.19
C GLU A 90 -3.63 9.69 -15.70
N TYR A 91 -3.21 10.04 -14.49
CA TYR A 91 -1.96 9.54 -13.91
C TYR A 91 -1.98 8.02 -13.76
N VAL A 92 -3.09 7.43 -13.29
CA VAL A 92 -3.25 5.98 -13.19
C VAL A 92 -3.09 5.32 -14.56
N MET A 93 -3.75 5.87 -15.59
CA MET A 93 -3.71 5.30 -16.93
C MET A 93 -2.35 5.48 -17.62
N HIS A 94 -1.64 6.58 -17.37
CA HIS A 94 -0.26 6.74 -17.83
C HIS A 94 0.67 5.67 -17.23
N LYS A 95 0.53 5.38 -15.93
CA LYS A 95 1.31 4.32 -15.28
C LYS A 95 0.96 2.93 -15.79
N ALA A 96 -0.33 2.68 -16.06
CA ALA A 96 -0.77 1.44 -16.69
C ALA A 96 -0.12 1.25 -18.06
N SER A 97 -0.16 2.27 -18.92
CA SER A 97 0.47 2.23 -20.24
C SER A 97 1.98 1.96 -20.17
N ILE A 98 2.67 2.57 -19.21
CA ILE A 98 4.11 2.36 -18.99
C ILE A 98 4.41 0.91 -18.56
N ALA A 99 3.62 0.34 -17.64
CA ALA A 99 3.79 -1.03 -17.19
C ALA A 99 3.59 -2.03 -18.34
N LEU A 100 2.49 -1.88 -19.08
CA LEU A 100 2.15 -2.72 -20.23
C LEU A 100 3.20 -2.62 -21.34
N ALA A 101 3.64 -1.42 -21.70
CA ALA A 101 4.69 -1.21 -22.69
C ALA A 101 6.06 -1.78 -22.25
N SER A 102 6.26 -1.97 -20.94
CA SER A 102 7.47 -2.58 -20.39
C SER A 102 7.37 -4.10 -20.27
N GLY A 103 6.19 -4.69 -20.50
CA GLY A 103 5.97 -6.15 -20.52
C GLY A 103 5.24 -6.73 -19.32
N ALA A 104 4.79 -5.91 -18.37
CA ALA A 104 4.09 -6.38 -17.16
C ALA A 104 2.59 -6.09 -17.22
N ASP A 105 1.78 -6.97 -16.64
CA ASP A 105 0.37 -6.69 -16.36
C ASP A 105 0.23 -5.52 -15.37
N PHE A 106 -0.89 -4.81 -15.44
CA PHE A 106 -1.21 -3.74 -14.50
C PHE A 106 -2.43 -4.10 -13.66
N ARG A 107 -2.31 -4.03 -12.33
CA ARG A 107 -3.35 -4.47 -11.39
C ARG A 107 -3.76 -3.38 -10.40
N LEU A 108 -5.08 -3.15 -10.33
CA LEU A 108 -5.73 -2.38 -9.27
C LEU A 108 -6.40 -3.35 -8.28
N MET A 109 -5.98 -3.30 -7.00
CA MET A 109 -6.52 -4.20 -5.98
C MET A 109 -7.79 -3.66 -5.35
N GLY A 110 -8.88 -4.42 -5.44
CA GLY A 110 -10.16 -4.10 -4.84
C GLY A 110 -10.27 -4.45 -3.34
N PRO A 111 -11.29 -3.91 -2.64
CA PRO A 111 -11.45 -4.04 -1.20
C PRO A 111 -11.64 -5.48 -0.71
N LYS A 112 -12.18 -6.39 -1.54
CA LYS A 112 -12.26 -7.82 -1.20
C LYS A 112 -10.90 -8.43 -0.87
N THR A 113 -9.84 -7.91 -1.48
CA THR A 113 -8.47 -8.40 -1.31
C THR A 113 -7.72 -7.65 -0.21
N THR A 114 -7.99 -6.35 -0.07
CA THR A 114 -7.17 -5.46 0.76
C THR A 114 -7.83 -5.03 2.07
N MET A 115 -9.15 -5.18 2.23
CA MET A 115 -9.85 -4.71 3.42
C MET A 115 -9.76 -5.75 4.55
N LEU A 116 -9.33 -5.32 5.73
CA LEU A 116 -9.34 -6.16 6.92
C LEU A 116 -10.77 -6.40 7.41
N LYS A 117 -11.07 -7.64 7.77
CA LYS A 117 -12.33 -7.97 8.44
C LYS A 117 -12.25 -7.59 9.91
N ALA A 118 -13.05 -6.61 10.31
CA ALA A 118 -13.14 -6.19 11.71
C ALA A 118 -13.75 -7.30 12.59
N LYS A 119 -13.10 -7.60 13.71
CA LYS A 119 -13.65 -8.48 14.76
C LYS A 119 -14.36 -7.70 15.87
N VAL A 120 -14.31 -6.38 15.81
CA VAL A 120 -14.90 -5.45 16.78
C VAL A 120 -15.72 -4.40 16.03
N PRO A 121 -16.71 -3.77 16.69
CA PRO A 121 -17.45 -2.66 16.09
C PRO A 121 -16.50 -1.54 15.65
N ILE A 122 -16.71 -1.02 14.45
CA ILE A 122 -15.96 0.13 13.91
C ILE A 122 -16.88 1.33 13.82
N VAL A 123 -16.42 2.46 14.34
CA VAL A 123 -17.06 3.77 14.18
C VAL A 123 -16.16 4.62 13.28
N SER A 124 -16.63 4.91 12.06
CA SER A 124 -15.92 5.77 11.12
C SER A 124 -16.37 7.23 11.27
N ILE A 125 -15.42 8.15 11.35
CA ILE A 125 -15.69 9.60 11.45
C ILE A 125 -15.30 10.27 10.13
N GLY A 126 -16.27 10.41 9.22
CA GLY A 126 -16.12 11.07 7.93
C GLY A 126 -16.22 12.60 8.00
N ALA A 127 -15.75 13.28 6.96
CA ALA A 127 -16.05 14.70 6.73
C ALA A 127 -15.98 15.05 5.25
N VAL A 128 -16.77 16.04 4.85
CA VAL A 128 -16.90 16.51 3.46
C VAL A 128 -15.72 17.36 2.96
N ARG A 129 -14.91 17.91 3.88
CA ARG A 129 -13.68 18.66 3.54
C ARG A 129 -12.61 18.59 4.63
N THR A 130 -11.37 18.90 4.27
CA THR A 130 -10.26 19.07 5.22
C THR A 130 -10.55 20.24 6.18
N GLY A 131 -10.09 20.13 7.42
CA GLY A 131 -10.35 21.16 8.45
C GLY A 131 -11.73 21.11 9.11
N SER A 132 -12.64 20.22 8.71
CA SER A 132 -14.01 20.13 9.28
C SER A 132 -14.11 19.44 10.65
N GLY A 133 -13.01 19.36 11.41
CA GLY A 133 -13.04 18.88 12.79
C GLY A 133 -13.05 17.37 13.01
N LYS A 134 -12.73 16.52 12.01
CA LYS A 134 -12.69 15.05 12.15
C LYS A 134 -11.92 14.58 13.40
N SER A 135 -10.77 15.19 13.66
CA SER A 135 -9.91 14.84 14.80
C SER A 135 -10.55 15.21 16.15
N GLN A 136 -11.22 16.36 16.23
CA GLN A 136 -11.95 16.82 17.40
C GLN A 136 -13.13 15.89 17.68
N THR A 137 -13.93 15.59 16.66
CA THR A 137 -15.07 14.67 16.75
C THR A 137 -14.61 13.27 17.15
N SER A 138 -13.55 12.74 16.54
CA SER A 138 -13.00 11.43 16.90
C SER A 138 -12.57 11.36 18.37
N ARG A 139 -11.94 12.43 18.89
CA ARG A 139 -11.56 12.50 20.31
C ARG A 139 -12.78 12.54 21.24
N GLN A 140 -13.83 13.28 20.89
CA GLN A 140 -15.06 13.36 21.68
C GLN A 140 -15.80 12.03 21.71
N VAL A 141 -15.97 11.39 20.55
CA VAL A 141 -16.59 10.06 20.44
C VAL A 141 -15.79 9.02 21.24
N ALA A 142 -14.46 9.01 21.11
CA ALA A 142 -13.62 8.10 21.88
C ALA A 142 -13.73 8.33 23.40
N LYS A 143 -13.74 9.60 23.85
CA LYS A 143 -13.94 9.95 25.27
C LYS A 143 -15.30 9.47 25.78
N PHE A 144 -16.37 9.73 25.03
CA PHE A 144 -17.72 9.31 25.38
C PHE A 144 -17.84 7.79 25.54
N LEU A 145 -17.31 7.02 24.59
CA LEU A 145 -17.34 5.55 24.64
C LEU A 145 -16.49 5.00 25.80
N LYS A 146 -15.33 5.61 26.08
CA LYS A 146 -14.51 5.26 27.26
C LYS A 146 -15.25 5.53 28.56
N ASN A 147 -15.95 6.67 28.69
CA ASN A 147 -16.75 7.00 29.87
C ASN A 147 -17.92 6.02 30.10
N LYS A 148 -18.36 5.31 29.05
CA LYS A 148 -19.31 4.20 29.14
C LYS A 148 -18.68 2.85 29.50
N GLY A 149 -17.39 2.81 29.82
CA GLY A 149 -16.67 1.59 30.20
C GLY A 149 -16.17 0.74 29.02
N LEU A 150 -16.26 1.23 27.77
CA LEU A 150 -15.80 0.48 26.61
C LEU A 150 -14.28 0.62 26.40
N ARG A 151 -13.64 -0.45 25.92
CA ARG A 151 -12.25 -0.40 25.44
C ARG A 151 -12.23 0.19 24.04
N VAL A 152 -11.58 1.34 23.89
CA VAL A 152 -11.54 2.10 22.63
C VAL A 152 -10.11 2.31 22.17
N VAL A 153 -9.84 1.98 20.90
CA VAL A 153 -8.58 2.24 20.21
C VAL A 153 -8.87 3.15 19.01
N VAL A 154 -7.98 4.10 18.75
CA VAL A 154 -8.08 5.00 17.59
C VAL A 154 -7.15 4.46 16.50
N ILE A 155 -7.68 4.33 15.29
CA ILE A 155 -6.93 4.00 14.07
C ILE A 155 -6.85 5.29 13.24
N ARG A 156 -5.66 5.63 12.74
CA ARG A 156 -5.42 6.77 11.85
C ARG A 156 -4.54 6.34 10.70
#